data_AF-A0A7Y9NL24-F1
#
_entry.id   AF-A0A7Y9NL24-F1
#
_cell.length_a   1.000
_cell.length_b   1.000
_cell.length_c   1.000
_cell.angle_alpha   90.00
_cell.angle_beta   90.00
_cell.angle_gamma   90.00
#
_symmetry.space_group_name_H-M   'P 1'
#
loop_
_entity.id
_entity.type
_entity.pdbx_description
1 polymer ?
#
loop_
_entity_poly.entity_id
_entity_poly.type
_entity_poly.pdbx_seq_one_letter_code
_entity_poly.pdbx_strand_id
1 'polypeptide(L)'
;MQDNPAAAAPPTASQSQPLEIAKIGKDVSAPVLIHSTNPNIPKSVHKAKLNGFVIVNFYVEPDGTTSNVHIYRTIIKGANSPDQVL
;
A
#
# COMPACT_ATOMS: atom_id res chain seq x y z
N MET A 1 36.03 -44.34 -23.40
CA MET A 1 35.54 -43.07 -23.97
C MET A 1 34.03 -43.12 -23.80
N GLN A 2 33.50 -42.42 -22.79
CA GLN A 2 32.07 -42.37 -22.49
C GLN A 2 31.65 -40.91 -22.62
N ASP A 3 30.99 -40.60 -23.73
CA ASP A 3 30.36 -39.31 -23.99
C ASP A 3 29.23 -39.09 -22.98
N ASN A 4 29.36 -38.04 -22.18
CA ASN A 4 28.29 -37.56 -21.30
C ASN A 4 27.46 -36.54 -22.10
N PRO A 5 26.18 -36.82 -22.44
CA PRO A 5 25.40 -35.88 -23.22
C PRO A 5 25.08 -34.65 -22.37
N ALA A 6 25.25 -33.48 -22.98
CA ALA A 6 24.99 -32.18 -22.37
C ALA A 6 23.59 -32.12 -21.76
N ALA A 7 23.52 -32.14 -20.43
CA ALA A 7 22.32 -31.79 -19.69
C ALA A 7 22.00 -30.32 -19.99
N ALA A 8 20.90 -30.09 -20.70
CA ALA A 8 20.34 -28.77 -20.92
C ALA A 8 20.18 -28.07 -19.56
N ALA A 9 20.83 -26.91 -19.41
CA ALA A 9 20.64 -26.06 -18.25
C ALA A 9 19.16 -25.66 -18.15
N PRO A 10 18.57 -25.61 -16.94
CA PRO A 10 17.21 -25.14 -16.75
C PRO A 10 17.07 -23.70 -17.29
N PRO A 11 15.88 -23.31 -17.81
CA PRO A 11 15.65 -21.96 -18.28
C PRO A 11 16.00 -20.99 -17.15
N THR A 12 16.91 -20.06 -17.44
CA THR A 12 17.32 -18.96 -16.58
C THR A 12 16.08 -18.40 -15.91
N ALA A 13 15.96 -18.64 -14.60
CA ALA A 13 14.87 -18.11 -13.81
C ALA A 13 14.80 -16.61 -14.09
N SER A 14 13.68 -16.16 -14.65
CA SER A 14 13.34 -14.76 -14.80
C SER A 14 13.63 -14.09 -13.48
N GLN A 15 14.75 -13.37 -13.41
CA GLN A 15 15.14 -12.59 -12.26
C GLN A 15 14.02 -11.57 -12.09
N SER A 16 13.14 -11.83 -11.14
CA SER A 16 12.16 -10.88 -10.64
C SER A 16 12.96 -9.71 -10.09
N GLN A 17 13.23 -8.74 -10.97
CA GLN A 17 13.81 -7.47 -10.61
C GLN A 17 12.93 -6.93 -9.48
N PRO A 18 13.49 -6.59 -8.31
CA PRO A 18 12.75 -5.88 -7.29
C PRO A 18 12.12 -4.66 -7.98
N LEU A 19 10.80 -4.51 -7.88
CA LEU A 19 10.10 -3.36 -8.43
C LEU A 19 10.72 -2.12 -7.80
N GLU A 20 11.59 -1.44 -8.54
CA GLU A 20 12.26 -0.24 -8.08
C GLU A 20 11.18 0.82 -7.92
N ILE A 21 10.91 1.21 -6.67
CA ILE A 21 9.87 2.20 -6.35
C ILE A 21 10.26 3.50 -7.05
N ALA A 22 9.58 3.80 -8.14
CA ALA A 22 9.90 4.95 -8.96
C ALA A 22 9.56 6.23 -8.18
N LYS A 23 10.56 7.06 -7.90
CA LYS A 23 10.37 8.35 -7.21
C LYS A 23 9.86 9.40 -8.20
N ILE A 24 9.02 10.32 -7.73
CA ILE A 24 8.48 11.43 -8.52
C ILE A 24 9.65 12.26 -9.12
N GLY A 25 9.66 12.47 -10.44
CA GLY A 25 10.73 13.16 -11.19
C GLY A 25 11.12 12.43 -12.49
N LYS A 26 11.97 13.07 -13.33
CA LYS A 26 12.49 12.67 -14.68
C LYS A 26 11.48 12.06 -15.66
N ASP A 27 10.86 10.93 -15.34
CA ASP A 27 9.92 10.17 -16.16
C ASP A 27 8.62 9.79 -15.40
N VAL A 28 8.48 10.17 -14.12
CA VAL A 28 7.33 9.85 -13.25
C VAL A 28 6.61 11.12 -12.82
N SER A 29 5.39 11.30 -13.31
CA SER A 29 4.49 12.38 -12.86
C SER A 29 3.88 12.04 -11.50
N ALA A 30 3.67 13.06 -10.67
CA ALA A 30 2.94 12.89 -9.42
C ALA A 30 1.51 12.38 -9.70
N PRO A 31 1.00 11.42 -8.91
CA PRO A 31 -0.39 10.99 -9.01
C PRO A 31 -1.36 12.15 -8.75
N VAL A 32 -2.40 12.26 -9.59
CA VAL A 32 -3.48 13.23 -9.42
C VAL A 32 -4.71 12.49 -8.90
N LEU A 33 -5.35 13.03 -7.85
CA LEU A 33 -6.56 12.45 -7.29
C LEU A 33 -7.73 12.64 -8.27
N ILE A 34 -8.23 11.54 -8.84
CA ILE A 34 -9.41 11.55 -9.72
C ILE A 34 -10.69 11.11 -8.99
N HIS A 35 -10.57 10.32 -7.93
CA HIS A 35 -11.70 9.80 -7.17
C HIS A 35 -11.32 9.51 -5.72
N SER A 36 -12.21 9.85 -4.79
CA SER A 36 -12.09 9.53 -3.37
C SER A 36 -13.45 9.08 -2.84
N THR A 37 -13.48 7.92 -2.20
CA THR A 37 -14.69 7.40 -1.56
C THR A 37 -14.69 7.75 -0.09
N ASN A 38 -15.86 8.15 0.42
CA ASN A 38 -16.03 8.26 1.85
C ASN A 38 -16.03 6.85 2.47
N PRO A 39 -15.22 6.60 3.52
CA PRO A 39 -15.18 5.30 4.16
C PRO A 39 -16.52 4.99 4.83
N ASN A 40 -16.94 3.73 4.76
CA ASN A 40 -18.12 3.26 5.47
C ASN A 40 -17.81 3.14 6.97
N ILE A 41 -18.35 4.06 7.77
CA ILE A 41 -18.13 4.10 9.21
C ILE A 41 -19.13 3.18 9.93
N PRO A 42 -18.68 2.21 10.74
CA PRO A 42 -19.59 1.33 11.46
C PRO A 42 -20.41 2.07 12.51
N LYS A 43 -21.68 1.68 12.67
CA LYS A 43 -22.64 2.32 13.58
C LYS A 43 -22.16 2.39 15.05
N SER A 44 -21.30 1.45 15.47
CA SER A 44 -20.71 1.42 16.82
C SER A 44 -19.84 2.65 17.13
N VAL A 45 -19.14 3.18 16.12
CA VAL A 45 -18.24 4.36 16.26
C VAL A 45 -19.06 5.62 16.57
N HIS A 46 -20.19 5.78 15.88
CA HIS A 46 -21.12 6.89 16.12
C HIS A 46 -21.75 6.81 17.51
N LYS A 47 -22.16 5.61 17.97
CA LYS A 47 -22.71 5.42 19.33
C LYS A 47 -21.69 5.77 20.41
N ALA A 48 -20.42 5.45 20.18
CA ALA A 48 -19.32 5.76 21.08
C ALA A 48 -18.79 7.21 20.95
N LYS A 49 -19.39 8.03 20.07
CA LYS A 49 -18.98 9.42 19.78
C LYS A 49 -17.47 9.53 19.49
N LEU A 50 -16.92 8.51 18.83
CA LEU A 50 -15.53 8.48 18.42
C LEU A 50 -15.38 9.27 17.12
N ASN A 51 -14.45 10.21 17.11
CA ASN A 51 -14.08 10.98 15.92
C ASN A 51 -12.57 10.89 15.76
N GLY A 52 -12.06 10.83 14.54
CA GLY A 52 -10.63 10.67 14.35
C GLY A 52 -10.16 10.78 12.91
N PHE A 53 -8.85 10.77 12.76
CA PHE A 53 -8.15 10.78 11.49
C PHE A 53 -7.34 9.50 11.33
N VAL A 54 -7.36 8.93 10.13
CA VAL A 54 -6.51 7.80 9.75
C VAL A 54 -5.65 8.26 8.59
N ILE A 55 -4.33 8.25 8.80
CA ILE A 55 -3.34 8.52 7.77
C ILE A 55 -2.97 7.17 7.16
N VAL A 56 -3.20 7.04 5.85
CA VAL A 56 -2.94 5.82 5.09
C VAL A 56 -1.82 6.09 4.09
N ASN A 57 -0.85 5.18 4.03
CA ASN A 57 0.17 5.16 2.99
C ASN A 57 -0.16 4.06 1.99
N PHE A 58 0.03 4.35 0.71
CA PHE A 58 -0.17 3.42 -0.39
C PHE A 58 0.65 3.87 -1.60
N TYR A 59 0.80 3.00 -2.58
CA TYR A 59 1.40 3.32 -3.87
C TYR A 59 0.33 3.48 -4.94
N VAL A 60 0.59 4.35 -5.92
CA VAL A 60 -0.23 4.47 -7.12
C VAL A 60 0.55 3.85 -8.27
N GLU A 61 -0.02 2.82 -8.86
CA GLU A 61 0.56 2.09 -9.99
C GLU A 61 0.39 2.89 -11.30
N PRO A 62 1.12 2.55 -12.38
CA PRO A 62 1.02 3.27 -13.67
C PRO A 62 -0.36 3.26 -14.31
N ASP A 63 -1.21 2.29 -13.96
CA ASP A 63 -2.60 2.19 -14.42
C ASP A 63 -3.58 3.02 -13.58
N GLY A 64 -3.10 3.70 -12.54
CA GLY A 64 -3.90 4.50 -11.61
C GLY A 64 -4.54 3.70 -10.47
N THR A 65 -4.28 2.39 -10.36
CA THR A 65 -4.73 1.58 -9.23
C THR A 65 -3.87 1.79 -7.99
N THR A 66 -4.42 1.50 -6.81
CA THR A 66 -3.70 1.64 -5.54
C THR A 66 -3.20 0.29 -5.03
N SER A 67 -1.93 0.20 -4.65
CA SER A 67 -1.30 -1.01 -4.11
C SER A 67 -0.61 -0.74 -2.75
N ASN A 68 -0.21 -1.81 -2.04
CA ASN A 68 0.50 -1.76 -0.76
C ASN A 68 -0.12 -0.82 0.31
N VAL A 69 -1.45 -0.85 0.42
CA VAL A 69 -2.21 0.02 1.31
C VAL A 69 -2.01 -0.39 2.76
N HIS A 70 -1.52 0.52 3.60
CA HIS A 70 -1.36 0.28 5.03
C HIS A 70 -1.59 1.56 5.84
N ILE A 71 -2.03 1.36 7.09
CA ILE A 71 -2.25 2.46 8.02
C ILE A 71 -0.88 2.93 8.53
N TYR A 72 -0.59 4.20 8.31
CA TYR A 72 0.60 4.83 8.85
C TYR A 72 0.37 5.33 10.28
N ARG A 73 -0.77 5.98 10.52
CA ARG A 73 -1.12 6.52 11.83
C ARG A 73 -2.62 6.66 12.03
N THR A 74 -3.07 6.44 13.25
CA THR A 74 -4.46 6.64 13.65
C THR A 74 -4.53 7.59 14.84
N ILE A 75 -5.42 8.58 14.77
CA ILE A 75 -5.66 9.55 15.84
C ILE A 75 -7.15 9.51 16.13
N ILE A 76 -7.55 9.01 17.30
CA ILE A 76 -8.96 8.90 17.71
C ILE A 76 -9.20 9.73 18.96
N LYS A 77 -10.27 10.51 18.95
CA LYS A 77 -10.80 11.26 20.09
C LYS A 77 -12.18 10.73 20.45
N GLY A 78 -12.35 10.28 21.69
CA GLY A 78 -13.63 9.84 22.24
C GLY A 78 -14.19 10.84 23.26
N ALA A 79 -15.52 10.94 23.34
CA ALA A 79 -16.19 11.83 24.28
C ALA A 79 -16.18 11.32 25.74
N ASN A 80 -15.69 10.10 26.03
CA ASN A 80 -15.87 9.43 27.32
C ASN A 80 -14.59 8.86 27.98
N SER A 81 -13.36 9.23 27.58
CA SER A 81 -12.16 8.78 28.31
C SER A 81 -10.95 9.71 28.08
N PRO A 82 -10.10 9.90 29.10
CA PRO A 82 -8.96 10.82 29.08
C PRO A 82 -7.93 10.37 28.04
N ASP A 83 -7.32 11.38 27.41
CA ASP A 83 -6.16 11.34 26.52
C ASP A 83 -5.32 10.05 26.64
N GLN A 84 -5.55 9.08 25.75
CA GLN A 84 -4.71 7.89 25.60
C GLN A 84 -4.14 7.95 24.19
N VAL A 85 -2.86 8.35 24.12
CA VAL A 85 -2.03 8.26 22.92
C VAL A 85 -1.76 6.79 22.67
N LEU A 86 -2.29 6.26 21.57
CA LEU A 86 -1.93 4.94 21.04
C LEU A 86 -0.74 5.08 20.08
#